data_AF-X1LWJ6-F1
#
_entry.id   AF-X1LWJ6-F1
#
_cell.length_a   1.000
_cell.length_b   1.000
_cell.length_c   1.000
_cell.angle_alpha   90.00
_cell.angle_beta   90.00
_cell.angle_gamma   90.00
#
_symmetry.space_group_name_H-M   'P 1'
#
loop_
_entity.id
_entity.type
_entity.pdbx_description
1 polymer ?
#
loop_
_entity_poly.entity_id
_entity_poly.type
_entity_poly.pdbx_seq_one_letter_code
_entity_poly.pdbx_strand_id
1 'polypeptide(L)'
;AYAQKHDIPIPVTASSPYSIDENLWGKSIECGVLEDPWAEPPDDVFVWTKSPDQAPDKPQYVEIGFDKGVPVSIDGQELDGVTLIQHLNELAGKRGIGRIDHVENRLVGIKSREIYEAPAATVLLQAHQALEAMTLSKDQLRFKQKVAMEYADLIYNGLWFSQLNRDLSAYILSSQRYVTGAVRLKLFKGNSTIVGRKSPHSLYNLIKLNKIKLG
;
A
#
# COMPACT_ATOMS: atom_id res chain seq x y z
N ALA A 1 -26.45 -18.00 21.02
CA ALA A 1 -27.74 -18.71 20.90
C ALA A 1 -27.67 -19.96 20.01
N TYR A 2 -27.57 -19.85 18.67
CA TYR A 2 -27.56 -21.04 17.79
C TYR A 2 -26.38 -21.98 18.07
N ALA A 3 -25.15 -21.48 18.02
CA ALA A 3 -23.96 -22.30 18.27
C ALA A 3 -23.93 -22.91 19.69
N GLN A 4 -24.38 -22.18 20.72
CA GLN A 4 -24.56 -22.72 22.08
C GLN A 4 -25.60 -23.84 22.13
N LYS A 5 -26.71 -23.72 21.38
CA LYS A 5 -27.74 -24.76 21.30
C LYS A 5 -27.24 -26.04 20.59
N HIS A 6 -26.23 -25.91 19.74
CA HIS A 6 -25.70 -26.98 18.91
C HIS A 6 -24.27 -27.40 19.30
N ASP A 7 -23.78 -26.97 20.46
CA ASP A 7 -22.43 -27.26 20.98
C ASP A 7 -21.31 -26.99 19.97
N ILE A 8 -21.49 -25.99 19.11
CA ILE A 8 -20.48 -25.56 18.14
C ILE A 8 -19.46 -24.70 18.88
N PRO A 9 -18.19 -25.12 19.00
CA PRO A 9 -17.17 -24.32 19.66
C PRO A 9 -16.89 -23.07 18.83
N ILE A 10 -17.12 -21.89 19.43
CA ILE A 10 -16.81 -20.61 18.80
C ILE A 10 -15.66 -19.96 19.57
N PRO A 11 -14.56 -19.59 18.91
CA PRO A 11 -13.46 -18.86 19.56
C PRO A 11 -13.81 -17.39 19.86
N VAL A 12 -14.96 -16.90 19.36
CA VAL A 12 -15.38 -15.50 19.52
C VAL A 12 -15.91 -15.27 20.93
N THR A 13 -15.19 -14.45 21.69
CA THR A 13 -15.57 -13.97 23.02
C THR A 13 -16.13 -12.56 22.90
N ALA A 14 -17.02 -12.15 23.83
CA ALA A 14 -17.59 -10.80 23.84
C ALA A 14 -16.54 -9.67 23.98
N SER A 15 -15.29 -10.01 24.29
CA SER A 15 -14.18 -9.08 24.51
C SER A 15 -13.48 -8.59 23.24
N SER A 16 -13.79 -9.13 22.06
CA SER A 16 -13.27 -8.61 20.77
C SER A 16 -14.46 -8.31 19.85
N PRO A 17 -15.07 -7.11 19.94
CA PRO A 17 -16.26 -6.76 19.18
C PRO A 17 -15.98 -6.49 17.70
N TYR A 18 -14.71 -6.56 17.28
CA TYR A 18 -14.28 -6.23 15.94
C TYR A 18 -14.59 -7.35 14.94
N SER A 19 -15.06 -6.96 13.77
CA SER A 19 -15.04 -7.80 12.57
C SER A 19 -13.72 -7.55 11.87
N ILE A 20 -12.96 -8.62 11.61
CA ILE A 20 -11.61 -8.53 11.02
C ILE A 20 -11.56 -9.44 9.79
N ASP A 21 -11.15 -8.86 8.66
CA ASP A 21 -10.70 -9.63 7.49
C ASP A 21 -9.20 -9.38 7.29
N GLU A 22 -8.43 -10.45 7.08
CA GLU A 22 -6.99 -10.35 6.88
C GLU A 22 -6.50 -11.29 5.79
N ASN A 23 -5.59 -10.79 4.98
CA ASN A 23 -4.84 -11.55 3.98
C ASN A 23 -3.43 -10.98 3.87
N LEU A 24 -2.57 -11.56 3.03
CA LEU A 24 -1.18 -11.12 2.87
C LEU A 24 -1.01 -9.61 2.61
N TRP A 25 -1.95 -8.97 1.92
CA TRP A 25 -1.85 -7.59 1.45
C TRP A 25 -2.22 -6.56 2.52
N GLY A 26 -3.10 -6.94 3.45
CA GLY A 26 -3.54 -6.06 4.53
C GLY A 26 -4.66 -6.66 5.37
N LYS A 27 -5.08 -5.87 6.34
CA LYS A 27 -6.15 -6.17 7.29
C LYS A 27 -7.17 -5.05 7.28
N SER A 28 -8.47 -5.38 7.27
CA SER A 28 -9.56 -4.46 7.57
C SER A 28 -10.16 -4.78 8.94
N ILE A 29 -10.51 -3.73 9.68
CA ILE A 29 -11.16 -3.81 10.98
C ILE A 29 -12.37 -2.87 11.01
N GLU A 30 -13.52 -3.42 11.37
CA GLU A 30 -14.78 -2.68 11.50
C GLU A 30 -15.59 -3.13 12.75
N CYS A 31 -16.78 -2.54 12.92
CA CYS A 31 -17.71 -2.76 14.03
C CYS A 31 -17.29 -2.20 15.40
N GLY A 32 -18.25 -2.21 16.34
CA GLY A 32 -18.04 -1.76 17.70
C GLY A 32 -17.84 -0.24 17.78
N VAL A 33 -16.85 0.19 18.57
CA VAL A 33 -16.55 1.63 18.77
C VAL A 33 -16.15 2.34 17.47
N LEU A 34 -15.68 1.60 16.46
CA LEU A 34 -15.24 2.16 15.18
C LEU A 34 -16.38 2.70 14.31
N GLU A 35 -17.62 2.29 14.57
CA GLU A 35 -18.81 2.78 13.84
C GLU A 35 -19.11 4.26 14.12
N ASP A 36 -18.70 4.78 15.28
CA ASP A 36 -18.78 6.22 15.57
C ASP A 36 -17.56 6.93 14.99
N PRO A 37 -17.70 7.75 13.92
CA PRO A 37 -16.57 8.45 13.30
C PRO A 37 -15.94 9.51 14.20
N TRP A 38 -16.56 9.85 15.34
CA TRP A 38 -15.97 10.74 16.34
C TRP A 38 -15.07 10.01 17.35
N ALA A 39 -15.19 8.69 17.46
CA ALA A 39 -14.37 7.89 18.35
C ALA A 39 -13.00 7.60 17.72
N GLU A 40 -11.93 7.88 18.48
CA GLU A 40 -10.57 7.49 18.11
C GLU A 40 -10.45 5.95 18.11
N PRO A 41 -9.82 5.33 17.09
CA PRO A 41 -9.58 3.90 17.09
C PRO A 41 -8.72 3.50 18.29
N PRO A 42 -9.19 2.60 19.18
CA PRO A 42 -8.39 2.15 20.31
C PRO A 42 -7.18 1.35 19.82
N ASP A 43 -6.10 1.35 20.61
CA ASP A 43 -4.82 0.76 20.22
C ASP A 43 -4.89 -0.75 19.95
N ASP A 44 -5.84 -1.46 20.55
CA ASP A 44 -6.03 -2.91 20.41
C ASP A 44 -6.59 -3.33 19.04
N VAL A 45 -7.08 -2.37 18.24
CA VAL A 45 -7.49 -2.57 16.84
C VAL A 45 -6.29 -2.88 15.94
N PHE A 46 -5.11 -2.36 16.28
CA PHE A 46 -3.91 -2.48 15.46
C PHE A 46 -3.04 -3.64 15.91
N VAL A 47 -2.95 -4.69 15.09
CA VAL A 47 -2.19 -5.91 15.39
C VAL A 47 -0.90 -5.99 14.59
N TRP A 48 -0.91 -5.51 13.35
CA TRP A 48 0.22 -5.60 12.44
C TRP A 48 1.20 -4.44 12.60
N THR A 49 0.71 -3.30 13.07
CA THR A 49 1.46 -2.04 13.12
C THR A 49 1.63 -1.55 14.56
N LYS A 50 2.82 -1.03 14.89
CA LYS A 50 3.06 -0.35 16.18
C LYS A 50 2.48 1.06 16.16
N SER A 51 2.03 1.56 17.31
CA SER A 51 1.67 2.97 17.40
C SER A 51 2.94 3.82 17.20
N PRO A 52 2.83 5.04 16.63
CA PRO A 52 3.99 5.91 16.42
C PRO A 52 4.82 6.13 17.69
N ASP A 53 4.17 6.16 18.86
CA ASP A 53 4.83 6.33 20.16
C ASP A 53 5.65 5.10 20.59
N GLN A 54 5.21 3.90 20.21
CA GLN A 54 5.91 2.64 20.50
C GLN A 54 6.85 2.18 19.38
N ALA A 55 6.84 2.85 18.22
CA ALA A 55 7.74 2.55 17.12
C ALA A 55 9.19 2.98 17.46
N PRO A 56 10.23 2.28 16.94
CA PRO A 56 11.61 2.59 17.28
C PRO A 56 12.04 4.04 16.99
N ASP A 57 12.85 4.61 17.88
CA ASP A 57 13.38 5.98 17.78
C ASP A 57 14.50 6.14 16.75
N LYS A 58 14.94 5.04 16.12
CA LYS A 58 15.93 5.10 15.05
C LYS A 58 15.26 4.88 13.69
N PRO A 59 15.46 5.79 12.71
CA PRO A 59 14.94 5.58 11.38
C PRO A 59 15.63 4.40 10.71
N GLN A 60 14.89 3.67 9.90
CA GLN A 60 15.42 2.60 9.07
C GLN A 60 15.37 2.99 7.59
N TYR A 61 16.44 2.71 6.87
CA TYR A 61 16.47 2.86 5.42
C TYR A 61 16.20 1.51 4.78
N VAL A 62 15.45 1.52 3.69
CA VAL A 62 15.18 0.34 2.86
C VAL A 62 15.28 0.73 1.39
N GLU A 63 15.94 -0.08 0.57
CA GLU A 63 15.96 0.04 -0.89
C GLU A 63 15.08 -1.04 -1.51
N ILE A 64 14.07 -0.65 -2.30
CA ILE A 64 13.19 -1.58 -3.01
C ILE A 64 13.56 -1.56 -4.49
N GLY A 65 13.92 -2.73 -5.02
CA GLY A 65 14.19 -2.92 -6.45
C GLY A 65 12.94 -3.35 -7.21
N PHE A 66 12.78 -2.84 -8.42
CA PHE A 66 11.69 -3.15 -9.32
C PHE A 66 12.22 -3.58 -10.69
N ASP A 67 11.53 -4.55 -11.31
CA ASP A 67 11.64 -4.84 -12.74
C ASP A 67 10.27 -4.73 -13.40
N LYS A 68 10.17 -3.90 -14.43
CA LYS A 68 8.93 -3.65 -15.19
C LYS A 68 7.72 -3.41 -14.29
N GLY A 69 7.90 -2.59 -13.25
CA GLY A 69 6.87 -2.23 -12.28
C GLY A 69 6.61 -3.25 -11.19
N VAL A 70 7.22 -4.44 -11.24
CA VAL A 70 7.07 -5.50 -10.23
C VAL A 70 8.21 -5.38 -9.20
N PRO A 71 7.93 -5.34 -7.89
CA PRO A 71 8.99 -5.37 -6.88
C PRO A 71 9.67 -6.75 -6.88
N VAL A 72 11.01 -6.76 -6.92
CA VAL A 72 11.81 -7.99 -7.04
C VAL A 72 12.89 -8.13 -5.96
N SER A 73 13.21 -7.06 -5.23
CA SER A 73 14.24 -7.11 -4.19
C SER A 73 14.04 -6.08 -3.07
N ILE A 74 14.61 -6.40 -1.91
CA ILE A 74 14.74 -5.50 -0.76
C ILE A 74 16.22 -5.47 -0.34
N ASP A 75 16.79 -4.28 -0.21
CA ASP A 75 18.19 -4.03 0.14
C ASP A 75 19.20 -4.82 -0.73
N GLY A 76 18.85 -4.99 -2.02
CA GLY A 76 19.65 -5.71 -3.01
C GLY A 76 19.50 -7.24 -2.97
N GLN A 77 18.75 -7.79 -2.03
CA GLN A 77 18.43 -9.22 -1.98
C GLN A 77 17.17 -9.51 -2.80
N GLU A 78 17.29 -10.39 -3.79
CA GLU A 78 16.14 -10.88 -4.57
C GLU A 78 15.23 -11.75 -3.71
N LEU A 79 13.92 -11.52 -3.82
CA LEU A 79 12.89 -12.21 -3.05
C LEU A 79 11.72 -12.55 -3.98
N ASP A 80 11.06 -13.68 -3.75
CA ASP A 80 9.76 -13.94 -4.37
C ASP A 80 8.70 -12.96 -3.81
N GLY A 81 7.59 -12.81 -4.53
CA GLY A 81 6.57 -11.82 -4.20
C GLY A 81 5.95 -12.01 -2.81
N VAL A 82 5.75 -13.26 -2.36
CA VAL A 82 5.14 -13.52 -1.04
C VAL A 82 6.12 -13.15 0.06
N THR A 83 7.35 -13.65 -0.01
CA THR A 83 8.39 -13.36 0.98
C THR A 83 8.71 -11.86 1.04
N LEU A 84 8.72 -11.18 -0.11
CA LEU A 84 8.93 -9.73 -0.19
C LEU A 84 7.84 -8.97 0.58
N ILE A 85 6.57 -9.30 0.34
CA ILE A 85 5.43 -8.63 1.00
C ILE A 85 5.45 -8.92 2.50
N GLN A 86 5.67 -10.18 2.92
CA GLN A 86 5.75 -10.54 4.34
C GLN A 86 6.88 -9.78 5.05
N HIS A 87 8.07 -9.79 4.46
CA HIS A 87 9.23 -9.10 5.01
C HIS A 87 8.98 -7.59 5.14
N LEU A 88 8.38 -6.98 4.13
CA LEU A 88 8.07 -5.55 4.14
C LEU A 88 6.93 -5.20 5.10
N ASN A 89 5.93 -6.07 5.26
CA ASN A 89 4.87 -5.91 6.26
C ASN A 89 5.46 -5.86 7.67
N GLU A 90 6.35 -6.80 8.01
CA GLU A 90 7.05 -6.77 9.30
C GLU A 90 7.89 -5.51 9.46
N LEU A 91 8.67 -5.16 8.43
CA LEU A 91 9.58 -4.02 8.47
C LEU A 91 8.81 -2.72 8.69
N ALA A 92 7.82 -2.44 7.85
CA ALA A 92 7.05 -1.21 7.90
C ALA A 92 6.07 -1.19 9.08
N GLY A 93 5.45 -2.32 9.42
CA GLY A 93 4.55 -2.47 10.56
C GLY A 93 5.24 -2.21 11.90
N LYS A 94 6.47 -2.71 12.10
CA LYS A 94 7.28 -2.38 13.29
C LYS A 94 7.62 -0.89 13.40
N ARG A 95 7.40 -0.08 12.36
CA ARG A 95 7.59 1.38 12.37
C ARG A 95 6.25 2.13 12.29
N GLY A 96 5.12 1.43 12.42
CA GLY A 96 3.78 2.01 12.49
C GLY A 96 3.21 2.50 11.15
N ILE A 97 3.81 2.10 10.04
CA ILE A 97 3.39 2.54 8.70
C ILE A 97 2.19 1.72 8.24
N GLY A 98 1.26 2.39 7.56
CA GLY A 98 0.11 1.72 6.92
C GLY A 98 -1.12 1.59 7.81
N ARG A 99 -1.20 2.33 8.92
CA ARG A 99 -2.46 2.59 9.64
C ARG A 99 -3.29 3.58 8.85
N ILE A 100 -4.51 3.20 8.48
CA ILE A 100 -5.42 4.02 7.66
C ILE A 100 -6.78 4.04 8.37
N ASP A 101 -7.34 5.23 8.57
CA ASP A 101 -8.72 5.44 9.03
C ASP A 101 -9.47 6.09 7.86
N HIS A 102 -10.48 5.39 7.33
CA HIS A 102 -11.12 5.80 6.09
C HIS A 102 -12.64 5.75 6.19
N VAL A 103 -13.29 6.84 5.76
CA VAL A 103 -14.72 6.85 5.44
C VAL A 103 -14.87 6.71 3.94
N GLU A 104 -15.44 5.59 3.51
CA GLU A 104 -15.56 5.21 2.11
C GLU A 104 -17.01 5.27 1.60
N ASN A 105 -17.20 5.14 0.29
CA ASN A 105 -18.50 5.05 -0.35
C ASN A 105 -18.69 3.64 -0.87
N ARG A 106 -19.56 2.86 -0.22
CA ARG A 106 -19.86 1.49 -0.65
C ARG A 106 -20.69 1.52 -1.94
N LEU A 107 -20.48 0.51 -2.79
CA LEU A 107 -21.23 0.31 -4.04
C LEU A 107 -22.76 0.35 -3.82
N VAL A 108 -23.22 -0.15 -2.67
CA VAL A 108 -24.65 -0.20 -2.30
C VAL A 108 -25.23 1.16 -1.87
N GLY A 109 -24.46 2.26 -1.99
CA GLY A 109 -24.95 3.63 -1.83
C GLY A 109 -24.87 4.20 -0.41
N ILE A 110 -24.17 3.53 0.50
CA ILE A 110 -23.95 4.00 1.88
C ILE A 110 -22.49 4.38 2.12
N LYS A 111 -22.25 5.18 3.16
CA LYS A 111 -20.91 5.39 3.69
C LYS A 111 -20.65 4.41 4.83
N SER A 112 -19.42 3.94 4.93
CA SER A 112 -18.89 3.16 6.05
C SER A 112 -17.57 3.76 6.50
N ARG A 113 -17.24 3.58 7.78
CA ARG A 113 -15.90 3.82 8.31
C ARG A 113 -15.21 2.49 8.51
N GLU A 114 -13.99 2.37 8.00
CA GLU A 114 -13.15 1.19 8.17
C GLU A 114 -11.73 1.61 8.55
N ILE A 115 -11.11 0.79 9.40
CA ILE A 115 -9.70 0.90 9.75
C ILE A 115 -8.93 -0.16 8.97
N TYR A 116 -7.79 0.22 8.39
CA TYR A 116 -6.91 -0.72 7.70
C TYR A 116 -5.49 -0.71 8.24
N GLU A 117 -4.86 -1.89 8.18
CA GLU A 117 -3.41 -2.07 8.30
C GLU A 117 -2.85 -2.62 6.98
N ALA A 118 -2.10 -1.81 6.24
CA ALA A 118 -1.53 -2.19 4.94
C ALA A 118 -0.05 -1.74 4.80
N PRO A 119 0.87 -2.24 5.66
CA PRO A 119 2.23 -1.72 5.76
C PRO A 119 3.03 -1.86 4.45
N ALA A 120 3.13 -3.07 3.88
CA ALA A 120 3.84 -3.29 2.63
C ALA A 120 3.19 -2.57 1.47
N ALA A 121 1.86 -2.63 1.35
CA ALA A 121 1.12 -1.97 0.27
C ALA A 121 1.38 -0.46 0.23
N THR A 122 1.39 0.20 1.40
CA THR A 122 1.67 1.63 1.55
C THR A 122 3.08 1.97 1.04
N VAL A 123 4.08 1.20 1.48
CA VAL A 123 5.48 1.42 1.10
C VAL A 123 5.71 1.13 -0.39
N LEU A 124 5.17 0.02 -0.89
CA LEU A 124 5.30 -0.37 -2.30
C LEU A 124 4.63 0.63 -3.24
N LEU A 125 3.43 1.10 -2.92
CA LEU A 125 2.74 2.10 -3.73
C LEU A 125 3.56 3.39 -3.83
N GLN A 126 4.07 3.87 -2.70
CA GLN A 126 4.88 5.09 -2.67
C GLN A 126 6.20 4.92 -3.44
N ALA A 127 6.86 3.77 -3.29
CA ALA A 127 8.10 3.45 -4.00
C ALA A 127 7.87 3.32 -5.52
N HIS A 128 6.80 2.63 -5.91
CA HIS A 128 6.42 2.42 -7.30
C HIS A 128 6.12 3.74 -8.01
N GLN A 129 5.26 4.58 -7.43
CA GLN A 129 4.96 5.92 -7.97
C GLN A 129 6.21 6.80 -8.07
N ALA A 130 7.11 6.70 -7.09
CA ALA A 130 8.38 7.40 -7.10
C ALA A 130 9.32 6.95 -8.24
N LEU A 131 9.28 5.68 -8.62
CA LEU A 131 10.02 5.15 -9.77
C LEU A 131 9.35 5.52 -11.09
N GLU A 132 8.02 5.41 -11.18
CA GLU A 132 7.26 5.87 -12.35
C GLU A 132 7.58 7.33 -12.69
N ALA A 133 7.68 8.21 -11.69
CA ALA A 133 8.04 9.61 -11.88
C ALA A 133 9.44 9.82 -12.52
N MET A 134 10.33 8.82 -12.41
CA MET A 134 11.66 8.86 -13.02
C MET A 134 11.68 8.30 -14.43
N THR A 135 10.78 7.37 -14.77
CA THR A 135 10.87 6.55 -15.99
C THR A 135 9.75 6.83 -16.99
N LEU A 136 8.65 7.45 -16.56
CA LEU A 136 7.52 7.81 -17.41
C LEU A 136 7.57 9.29 -17.77
N SER A 137 7.19 9.61 -19.01
CA SER A 137 7.02 11.01 -19.42
C SER A 137 5.88 11.68 -18.67
N LYS A 138 5.87 13.02 -18.67
CA LYS A 138 4.81 13.83 -18.05
C LYS A 138 3.41 13.43 -18.51
N ASP A 139 3.23 13.23 -19.82
CA ASP A 139 1.92 12.87 -20.38
C ASP A 139 1.51 11.43 -20.04
N GLN A 140 2.47 10.51 -20.00
CA GLN A 140 2.22 9.14 -19.54
C GLN A 140 1.75 9.13 -18.08
N LEU A 141 2.43 9.85 -17.17
CA LEU A 141 2.03 9.93 -15.77
C LEU A 141 0.61 10.49 -15.61
N ARG A 142 0.32 11.61 -16.28
CA ARG A 142 -0.99 12.26 -16.20
C ARG A 142 -2.12 11.37 -16.70
N PHE A 143 -1.92 10.66 -17.80
CA PHE A 143 -2.95 9.79 -18.35
C PHE A 143 -3.07 8.47 -17.56
N LYS A 144 -1.95 7.87 -17.16
CA LYS A 144 -1.93 6.66 -16.32
C LYS A 144 -2.65 6.86 -15.00
N GLN A 145 -2.59 8.05 -14.40
CA GLN A 145 -3.35 8.35 -13.19
C GLN A 145 -4.87 8.20 -13.40
N LYS A 146 -5.40 8.64 -14.55
CA LYS A 146 -6.82 8.46 -14.88
C LYS A 146 -7.18 6.98 -15.01
N VAL A 147 -6.35 6.22 -15.73
CA VAL A 147 -6.54 4.77 -15.90
C VAL A 147 -6.47 4.05 -14.55
N ALA A 148 -5.53 4.42 -13.69
CA ALA A 148 -5.37 3.80 -12.38
C ALA A 148 -6.57 4.05 -11.44
N MET A 149 -7.18 5.23 -11.49
CA MET A 149 -8.41 5.52 -10.72
C MET A 149 -9.58 4.66 -11.20
N GLU A 150 -9.85 4.65 -12.51
CA GLU A 150 -10.92 3.83 -13.08
C GLU A 150 -10.69 2.33 -12.80
N TYR A 151 -9.44 1.88 -12.89
CA TYR A 151 -9.06 0.51 -12.59
C TYR A 151 -9.35 0.14 -11.13
N ALA A 152 -9.02 1.03 -10.19
CA ALA A 152 -9.32 0.84 -8.77
C ALA A 152 -10.84 0.80 -8.50
N ASP A 153 -11.62 1.69 -9.14
CA ASP A 153 -13.07 1.72 -9.00
C ASP A 153 -13.73 0.44 -9.51
N LEU A 154 -13.27 -0.10 -10.64
CA LEU A 154 -13.76 -1.39 -11.14
C LEU A 154 -13.48 -2.52 -10.15
N ILE A 155 -12.30 -2.55 -9.53
CA ILE A 155 -11.95 -3.58 -8.55
C ILE A 155 -12.84 -3.44 -7.31
N TYR A 156 -12.97 -2.23 -6.77
CA TYR A 156 -13.80 -1.95 -5.60
C TYR A 156 -15.27 -2.38 -5.83
N ASN A 157 -15.79 -2.11 -7.03
CA ASN A 157 -17.16 -2.46 -7.42
C ASN A 157 -17.35 -3.95 -7.79
N GLY A 158 -16.35 -4.82 -7.57
CA GLY A 158 -16.44 -6.25 -7.87
C GLY A 158 -16.38 -6.59 -9.37
N LEU A 159 -15.94 -5.67 -10.22
CA LEU A 159 -15.89 -5.80 -11.68
C LEU A 159 -14.53 -6.28 -12.20
N TRP A 160 -13.80 -7.08 -11.40
CA TRP A 160 -12.49 -7.64 -11.74
C TRP A 160 -12.50 -8.37 -13.09
N PHE A 161 -13.52 -9.19 -13.37
CA PHE A 161 -13.61 -9.98 -14.60
C PHE A 161 -14.22 -9.25 -15.80
N SER A 162 -14.53 -7.95 -15.66
CA SER A 162 -15.08 -7.16 -16.76
C SER A 162 -14.09 -6.96 -17.90
N GLN A 163 -14.59 -6.75 -19.12
CA GLN A 163 -13.71 -6.50 -20.27
C GLN A 163 -12.96 -5.18 -20.14
N LEU A 164 -13.61 -4.14 -19.60
CA LEU A 164 -12.95 -2.87 -19.33
C LEU A 164 -11.77 -3.05 -18.37
N ASN A 165 -11.89 -3.87 -17.32
CA ASN A 165 -10.75 -4.18 -16.44
C ASN A 165 -9.57 -4.78 -17.23
N ARG A 166 -9.82 -5.70 -18.17
CA ARG A 166 -8.76 -6.29 -19.01
C ARG A 166 -8.10 -5.26 -19.93
N ASP A 167 -8.90 -4.38 -20.54
CA ASP A 167 -8.39 -3.32 -21.41
C ASP A 167 -7.50 -2.33 -20.65
N LEU A 168 -7.94 -1.91 -19.45
CA LEU A 168 -7.16 -1.04 -18.57
C LEU A 168 -5.90 -1.75 -18.05
N SER A 169 -5.98 -3.05 -17.71
CA SER A 169 -4.82 -3.86 -17.31
C SER A 169 -3.76 -3.90 -18.41
N ALA A 170 -4.16 -4.06 -19.68
CA ALA A 170 -3.24 -4.05 -20.81
C ALA A 170 -2.53 -2.69 -20.96
N TYR A 171 -3.25 -1.58 -20.74
CA TYR A 171 -2.64 -0.25 -20.69
C TYR A 171 -1.62 -0.15 -19.54
N ILE A 172 -1.96 -0.62 -18.34
CA ILE A 172 -1.05 -0.60 -17.20
C ILE A 172 0.22 -1.41 -17.51
N LEU A 173 0.11 -2.66 -17.95
CA LEU A 173 1.26 -3.49 -18.35
C LEU A 173 2.13 -2.80 -19.40
N SER A 174 1.51 -2.14 -20.37
CA SER A 174 2.20 -1.34 -21.39
C SER A 174 2.99 -0.17 -20.78
N SER A 175 2.42 0.54 -19.80
CA SER A 175 3.10 1.65 -19.13
C SER A 175 4.31 1.20 -18.31
N GLN A 176 4.31 -0.03 -17.79
CA GLN A 176 5.35 -0.49 -16.85
C GLN A 176 6.66 -0.95 -17.50
N ARG A 177 6.74 -1.04 -18.84
CA ARG A 177 7.88 -1.63 -19.56
C ARG A 177 9.27 -1.04 -19.23
N TYR A 178 9.34 0.20 -18.76
CA TYR A 178 10.60 0.87 -18.38
C TYR A 178 10.69 1.19 -16.89
N VAL A 179 9.71 0.76 -16.09
CA VAL A 179 9.67 1.00 -14.63
C VAL A 179 10.57 -0.03 -13.94
N THR A 180 11.86 0.00 -14.28
CA THR A 180 12.92 -0.86 -13.70
C THR A 180 13.94 0.04 -13.01
N GLY A 181 14.37 -0.32 -11.81
CA GLY A 181 15.25 0.51 -11.00
C GLY A 181 15.11 0.24 -9.51
N ALA A 182 15.54 1.18 -8.68
CA ALA A 182 15.42 1.05 -7.24
C ALA A 182 15.08 2.38 -6.56
N VAL A 183 14.32 2.29 -5.47
CA VAL A 183 13.86 3.42 -4.69
C VAL A 183 14.23 3.20 -3.23
N ARG A 184 14.90 4.19 -2.63
CA ARG A 184 15.30 4.16 -1.23
C ARG A 184 14.33 4.99 -0.41
N LEU A 185 13.81 4.39 0.66
CA LEU A 185 12.87 4.97 1.60
C LEU A 185 13.48 5.06 2.99
N LYS A 186 13.06 6.07 3.76
CA LYS A 186 13.31 6.20 5.19
C LYS A 186 12.00 5.93 5.92
N LEU A 187 11.98 4.88 6.74
CA LEU A 187 10.85 4.44 7.55
C LEU A 187 11.05 4.91 9.00
N PHE A 188 10.11 5.69 9.53
CA PHE A 188 10.22 6.26 10.86
C PHE A 188 8.86 6.67 11.44
N LYS A 189 8.49 6.11 12.59
CA LYS A 189 7.31 6.49 13.41
C LYS A 189 6.06 6.88 12.61
N GLY A 190 5.49 5.92 11.92
CA GLY A 190 4.28 6.07 11.09
C GLY A 190 4.55 6.60 9.68
N ASN A 191 5.76 7.09 9.41
CA ASN A 191 6.08 7.75 8.15
C ASN A 191 7.01 6.92 7.26
N SER A 192 6.72 6.91 5.97
CA SER A 192 7.61 6.45 4.91
C SER A 192 7.94 7.63 4.00
N THR A 193 9.22 7.97 3.87
CA THR A 193 9.69 9.10 3.05
C THR A 193 10.66 8.61 1.97
N ILE A 194 10.43 9.01 0.71
CA ILE A 194 11.38 8.70 -0.37
C ILE A 194 12.63 9.58 -0.25
N VAL A 195 13.80 8.95 -0.17
CA VAL A 195 15.10 9.62 0.00
C VAL A 195 16.10 9.34 -1.12
N GLY A 196 15.73 8.53 -2.12
CA GLY A 196 16.58 8.26 -3.27
C GLY A 196 15.86 7.45 -4.34
N ARG A 197 16.27 7.64 -5.60
CA ARG A 197 15.75 6.94 -6.78
C ARG A 197 16.90 6.73 -7.76
N LYS A 198 16.98 5.56 -8.39
CA LYS A 198 17.91 5.27 -9.48
C LYS A 198 17.24 4.34 -10.49
N SER A 199 17.47 4.57 -11.78
CA SER A 199 16.95 3.72 -12.85
C SER A 199 17.88 3.76 -14.07
N PRO A 200 18.13 2.62 -14.73
CA PRO A 200 18.80 2.59 -16.03
C PRO A 200 17.97 3.23 -17.15
N HIS A 201 16.66 3.40 -16.95
CA HIS A 201 15.73 4.02 -17.90
C HIS A 201 15.27 5.42 -17.45
N SER A 202 16.08 6.08 -16.62
CA SER A 202 15.78 7.41 -16.10
C SER A 202 15.63 8.44 -17.24
N LEU A 203 14.48 9.13 -17.26
CA LEU A 203 14.27 10.34 -18.07
C LEU A 203 14.87 11.59 -17.41
N TYR A 204 15.24 11.50 -16.13
CA TYR A 204 15.96 12.56 -15.44
C TYR A 204 17.42 12.62 -15.93
N ASN A 205 17.84 13.80 -16.39
CA ASN A 205 19.18 14.04 -16.91
C ASN A 205 19.89 15.14 -16.10
N LEU A 206 20.73 14.72 -15.15
CA LEU A 206 21.47 15.62 -14.26
C LEU A 206 22.41 16.57 -15.03
N ILE A 207 23.08 16.07 -16.08
CA ILE A 207 24.01 16.88 -16.88
C ILE A 207 23.28 18.02 -17.57
N LYS A 208 22.15 17.72 -18.21
CA LYS A 208 21.31 18.73 -18.87
C LYS A 208 20.77 19.75 -17.87
N LEU A 209 20.32 19.29 -16.71
CA LEU A 209 19.84 20.18 -15.65
C LEU A 209 20.93 21.14 -15.14
N ASN A 210 22.14 20.64 -14.92
CA ASN A 210 23.25 21.45 -14.44
C ASN A 210 23.68 22.50 -15.47
N LYS A 211 23.65 22.18 -16.77
CA LYS A 211 23.91 23.15 -17.83
C LYS A 211 22.89 24.30 -17.86
N ILE A 212 21.62 24.01 -17.59
CA ILE A 212 20.55 25.03 -17.53
C ILE A 212 20.67 25.91 -16.28
N LYS A 213 21.17 25.37 -15.16
CA LYS A 213 21.31 26.13 -13.91
C LYS A 213 22.53 27.04 -13.86
N LEU A 214 23.59 26.70 -14.60
CA LEU A 214 24.88 27.40 -14.57
C LEU A 214 25.07 28.36 -15.75
N GLY A 215 24.15 28.38 -16.73
CA GLY A 215 24.11 29.33 -17.84
C GLY A 215 22.94 30.28 -17.67
#